data_AF-A0A329MV28-F1
#
_entry.id   AF-A0A329MV28-F1
#
_cell.length_a   1.000
_cell.length_b   1.000
_cell.length_c   1.000
_cell.angle_alpha   90.00
_cell.angle_beta   90.00
_cell.angle_gamma   90.00
#
_symmetry.space_group_name_H-M   'P 1'
#
loop_
_entity.id
_entity.type
_entity.pdbx_description
1 polymer ?
#
loop_
_entity_poly.entity_id
_entity_poly.type
_entity_poly.pdbx_seq_one_letter_code
_entity_poly.pdbx_strand_id
1 'polypeptide(L)'
;MFREEGKYGKVSAWPYVIDKLNNGLIQSQEFFGTPTKTMSEKGAILEKMMMETFTKIIMGESKVDEFDTFVANWHKLGGDQITKEVNEWAGKQ
;
A
#
# COMPACT_ATOMS: atom_id res chain seq x y z
N MET A 1 -10.31 34.47 0.29
CA MET A 1 -11.38 34.26 -0.70
C MET A 1 -11.13 32.90 -1.36
N PHE A 2 -11.60 31.81 -0.73
CA PHE A 2 -11.52 30.46 -1.32
C PHE A 2 -12.92 30.12 -1.80
N ARG A 3 -13.08 30.12 -3.14
CA ARG A 3 -14.37 29.86 -3.79
C ARG A 3 -14.77 28.41 -3.57
N GLU A 4 -16.07 28.20 -3.42
CA GLU A 4 -16.74 26.92 -3.34
C GLU A 4 -16.34 26.00 -4.49
N GLU A 5 -15.37 25.10 -4.28
CA GLU A 5 -15.08 24.02 -5.23
C GLU A 5 -15.88 22.77 -4.86
N GLY A 6 -17.20 22.88 -5.00
CA GLY A 6 -18.13 21.75 -4.94
C GLY A 6 -18.65 21.43 -6.34
N LYS A 7 -18.02 20.52 -7.09
CA LYS A 7 -18.67 19.95 -8.28
C LYS A 7 -19.75 18.92 -7.92
N TYR A 8 -19.79 18.38 -6.68
CA TYR A 8 -20.78 17.39 -6.23
C TYR A 8 -21.14 17.47 -4.72
N GLY A 9 -21.44 18.66 -4.18
CA GLY A 9 -21.96 18.82 -2.81
C GLY A 9 -21.65 20.18 -2.15
N LYS A 10 -22.36 20.54 -1.07
CA LYS A 10 -22.22 21.82 -0.31
C LYS A 10 -20.83 22.02 0.31
N VAL A 11 -20.00 20.99 0.36
CA VAL A 11 -18.62 21.00 0.87
C VAL A 11 -17.81 20.02 0.03
N SER A 12 -16.57 20.40 -0.33
CA SER A 12 -15.65 19.48 -1.01
C SER A 12 -15.23 18.34 -0.07
N ALA A 13 -14.72 17.23 -0.61
CA ALA A 13 -14.12 16.18 0.20
C ALA A 13 -12.81 16.61 0.88
N TRP A 14 -12.27 17.78 0.51
CA TRP A 14 -10.93 18.22 0.90
C TRP A 14 -10.76 18.49 2.39
N PRO A 15 -11.69 19.15 3.11
CA PRO A 15 -11.60 19.32 4.57
C PRO A 15 -11.57 17.99 5.32
N TYR A 16 -12.30 16.98 4.84
CA TYR A 16 -12.28 15.63 5.42
C TYR A 16 -10.94 14.95 5.18
N VAL A 17 -10.38 15.04 3.97
CA VAL A 17 -9.04 14.51 3.67
C VAL A 17 -7.96 15.18 4.53
N ILE A 18 -8.03 16.51 4.71
CA ILE A 18 -7.11 17.28 5.57
C ILE A 18 -7.24 16.86 7.04
N ASP A 19 -8.45 16.64 7.56
CA ASP A 19 -8.65 16.09 8.91
C ASP A 19 -7.94 14.73 9.07
N LYS A 20 -8.07 13.84 8.09
CA LYS A 20 -7.40 12.53 8.13
C LYS A 20 -5.88 12.64 8.02
N LEU A 21 -5.37 13.51 7.15
CA LEU A 21 -3.93 13.79 7.04
C LEU A 21 -3.37 14.32 8.36
N ASN A 22 -4.01 15.34 8.96
CA ASN A 22 -3.57 15.97 10.20
C ASN A 22 -3.59 15.00 11.40
N ASN A 23 -4.52 14.06 11.40
CA ASN A 23 -4.62 13.03 12.43
C ASN A 23 -3.73 11.79 12.15
N GLY A 24 -2.88 11.82 11.11
CA GLY A 24 -1.98 10.71 10.77
C GLY A 24 -2.70 9.44 10.30
N LEU A 25 -3.96 9.57 9.86
CA LEU A 25 -4.78 8.45 9.37
C LEU A 25 -4.55 8.16 7.87
N ILE A 26 -3.72 8.94 7.20
CA ILE A 26 -3.31 8.75 5.82
C ILE A 26 -1.79 8.77 5.78
N GLN A 27 -1.19 7.64 5.40
CA GLN A 27 0.23 7.62 5.02
C GLN A 27 0.37 7.78 3.52
N SER A 28 1.15 8.79 3.14
CA SER A 28 1.56 8.99 1.76
C SER A 28 2.58 7.93 1.35
N GLN A 29 2.50 7.50 0.10
CA GLN A 29 3.54 6.67 -0.49
C GLN A 29 4.84 7.48 -0.60
N GLU A 30 5.89 7.03 0.09
CA GLU A 30 7.21 7.68 0.05
C GLU A 30 8.05 7.22 -1.14
N PHE A 31 7.76 6.03 -1.69
CA PHE A 31 8.43 5.53 -2.89
C PHE A 31 7.74 6.05 -4.16
N PHE A 32 8.38 7.01 -4.84
CA PHE A 32 7.90 7.60 -6.11
C PHE A 32 8.89 7.41 -7.27
N GLY A 33 9.84 6.47 -7.13
CA GLY A 33 10.77 6.10 -8.18
C GLY A 33 10.14 5.23 -9.27
N THR A 34 10.90 4.92 -10.32
CA THR A 34 10.54 3.85 -11.26
C THR A 34 10.49 2.51 -10.52
N PRO A 35 9.60 1.58 -10.89
CA PRO A 35 9.59 0.24 -10.31
C PRO A 35 10.99 -0.37 -10.28
N THR A 36 11.35 -0.95 -9.14
CA THR A 36 12.65 -1.61 -9.01
C THR A 36 12.68 -2.89 -9.85
N LYS A 37 13.88 -3.43 -10.09
CA LYS A 37 14.02 -4.66 -10.87
C LYS A 37 13.15 -5.79 -10.32
N THR A 38 13.22 -6.02 -9.00
CA THR A 38 12.47 -7.10 -8.37
C THR A 38 10.96 -6.83 -8.35
N MET A 39 10.54 -5.56 -8.21
CA MET A 39 9.13 -5.20 -8.38
C MET A 39 8.61 -5.58 -9.76
N SER A 40 9.35 -5.29 -10.84
CA SER A 40 8.93 -5.64 -12.20
C SER A 40 8.87 -7.16 -12.42
N GLU A 41 9.80 -7.92 -11.84
CA GLU A 41 9.88 -9.37 -12.04
C GLU A 41 8.89 -10.16 -11.18
N LYS A 42 8.61 -9.71 -9.95
CA LYS A 42 7.87 -10.47 -8.93
C LYS A 42 6.56 -9.83 -8.50
N GLY A 43 6.34 -8.55 -8.80
CA GLY A 43 5.20 -7.78 -8.31
C GLY A 43 3.85 -8.46 -8.53
N ALA A 44 3.57 -8.90 -9.76
CA ALA A 44 2.30 -9.56 -10.08
C ALA A 44 2.05 -10.86 -9.29
N ILE A 45 3.11 -11.62 -8.99
CA ILE A 45 3.01 -12.86 -8.20
C ILE A 45 2.74 -12.52 -6.73
N LEU A 46 3.46 -11.55 -6.19
CA LEU A 46 3.28 -11.09 -4.80
C LEU A 46 1.89 -10.49 -4.58
N GLU A 47 1.41 -9.68 -5.52
CA GLU A 47 0.08 -9.08 -5.50
C GLU A 47 -1.02 -10.13 -5.56
N LYS A 48 -0.91 -11.11 -6.47
CA LYS A 48 -1.87 -12.20 -6.56
C LYS A 48 -1.98 -12.98 -5.24
N MET A 49 -0.83 -13.34 -4.66
CA MET A 49 -0.78 -14.05 -3.37
C MET A 49 -1.45 -13.22 -2.25
N MET A 50 -1.17 -11.92 -2.20
CA MET A 50 -1.79 -11.01 -1.23
C MET A 50 -3.32 -10.98 -1.40
N MET A 51 -3.80 -10.79 -2.64
CA MET A 51 -5.22 -10.72 -2.93
C MET A 51 -5.95 -12.02 -2.55
N GLU A 52 -5.38 -13.18 -2.88
CA GLU A 52 -5.97 -14.47 -2.54
C GLU A 52 -6.04 -14.68 -1.02
N THR A 53 -4.94 -14.47 -0.29
CA THR A 53 -4.92 -14.66 1.17
C THR A 53 -5.86 -13.70 1.88
N PHE A 54 -5.82 -12.41 1.53
CA PHE A 54 -6.61 -11.41 2.26
C PHE A 54 -8.11 -11.59 1.99
N THR A 55 -8.48 -11.96 0.76
CA THR A 55 -9.87 -12.26 0.42
C THR A 55 -10.40 -13.44 1.23
N LYS A 56 -9.63 -14.53 1.36
CA LYS A 56 -10.02 -15.69 2.18
C LYS A 56 -10.20 -15.34 3.65
N ILE A 57 -9.29 -14.56 4.22
CA ILE A 57 -9.39 -14.10 5.61
C ILE A 57 -10.65 -13.26 5.82
N ILE A 58 -10.91 -12.29 4.93
CA ILE A 58 -12.09 -11.40 5.03
C ILE A 58 -13.40 -12.18 4.90
N MET A 59 -13.46 -13.17 4.01
CA MET A 59 -14.64 -14.01 3.81
C MET A 59 -14.81 -15.08 4.92
N GLY A 60 -13.83 -15.22 5.83
CA GLY A 60 -13.85 -16.23 6.88
C GLY A 60 -13.54 -17.64 6.40
N GLU A 61 -13.03 -17.81 5.17
CA GLU A 61 -12.54 -19.09 4.65
C GLU A 61 -11.21 -19.50 5.26
N SER A 62 -10.52 -18.55 5.91
CA SER A 62 -9.23 -18.77 6.58
C SER A 62 -9.13 -17.96 7.86
N LYS A 63 -8.34 -18.46 8.82
CA LYS A 63 -8.10 -17.75 10.09
C LYS A 63 -7.12 -16.61 9.88
N VAL A 64 -7.18 -15.59 10.73
CA VAL A 64 -6.26 -14.44 10.70
C VAL A 64 -4.79 -14.88 10.81
N ASP A 65 -4.50 -15.99 11.49
CA ASP A 65 -3.16 -16.58 11.63
C ASP A 65 -2.50 -16.94 10.27
N GLU A 66 -3.28 -17.09 9.19
CA GLU A 66 -2.74 -17.31 7.84
C GLU A 66 -1.92 -16.11 7.35
N PHE A 67 -2.15 -14.92 7.90
CA PHE A 67 -1.38 -13.72 7.60
C PHE A 67 0.11 -13.91 7.87
N ASP A 68 0.50 -14.57 8.97
CA ASP A 68 1.91 -14.81 9.30
C ASP A 68 2.59 -15.69 8.25
N THR A 69 1.85 -16.66 7.70
CA THR A 69 2.32 -17.52 6.61
C THR A 69 2.48 -16.72 5.31
N PHE A 70 1.51 -15.83 5.01
CA PHE A 70 1.61 -14.91 3.89
C PHE A 70 2.85 -14.02 3.98
N VAL A 71 3.11 -13.41 5.15
CA VAL A 71 4.29 -12.56 5.38
C VAL A 71 5.57 -13.35 5.11
N ALA A 72 5.70 -14.54 5.70
CA ALA A 72 6.86 -15.40 5.48
C ALA A 72 7.08 -15.77 4.00
N ASN A 73 5.99 -16.03 3.26
CA ASN A 73 6.07 -16.32 1.82
C ASN A 73 6.40 -15.08 0.99
N TRP A 74 5.85 -13.91 1.36
CA TRP A 74 6.12 -12.63 0.70
C TRP A 74 7.60 -12.28 0.75
N HIS A 75 8.22 -12.41 1.93
CA HIS A 75 9.66 -12.25 2.11
C HIS A 75 10.45 -13.18 1.19
N LYS A 76 10.15 -14.49 1.22
CA LYS A 76 10.82 -15.52 0.40
C LYS A 76 10.70 -15.29 -1.11
N LEU A 77 9.57 -14.75 -1.58
CA LEU A 77 9.27 -14.61 -3.01
C LEU A 77 9.84 -13.33 -3.64
N GLY A 78 10.50 -12.48 -2.85
CA GLY A 78 11.17 -11.27 -3.34
C GLY A 78 10.82 -10.01 -2.55
N GLY A 79 9.97 -10.11 -1.54
CA GLY A 79 9.60 -8.98 -0.69
C GLY A 79 10.80 -8.33 0.02
N ASP A 80 11.71 -9.15 0.59
CA ASP A 80 12.94 -8.64 1.22
C ASP A 80 13.80 -7.82 0.25
N GLN A 81 13.93 -8.34 -0.97
CA GLN A 81 14.73 -7.70 -2.00
C GLN A 81 14.08 -6.39 -2.47
N ILE A 82 12.77 -6.35 -2.62
CA ILE A 82 12.02 -5.12 -2.93
C ILE A 82 12.23 -4.09 -1.81
N THR A 83 12.07 -4.48 -0.54
CA THR A 83 12.29 -3.60 0.61
C THR A 83 13.70 -3.02 0.61
N LYS A 84 14.71 -3.85 0.35
CA LYS A 84 16.09 -3.39 0.24
C LYS A 84 16.28 -2.39 -0.90
N GLU A 85 15.78 -2.70 -2.10
CA GLU A 85 15.89 -1.81 -3.27
C GLU A 85 15.22 -0.45 -3.04
N VAL A 86 14.07 -0.42 -2.38
CA VAL A 86 13.37 0.82 -2.01
C VAL A 86 14.16 1.61 -0.97
N ASN A 87 14.70 0.96 0.06
CA ASN A 87 15.52 1.62 1.07
C ASN A 87 16.81 2.20 0.47
N GLU A 88 17.43 1.47 -0.47
CA GLU A 88 18.60 1.96 -1.21
C GLU A 88 18.25 3.15 -2.12
N TRP A 89 17.06 3.16 -2.72
CA TRP A 89 16.56 4.32 -3.48
C TRP A 89 16.33 5.52 -2.55
N ALA A 90 15.72 5.30 -1.38
CA ALA A 90 15.43 6.36 -0.40
C ALA A 90 16.70 6.96 0.21
N GLY A 91 17.71 6.13 0.51
CA GLY A 91 18.99 6.60 1.06
C GLY A 91 19.90 7.31 0.05
N LYS A 92 19.53 7.33 -1.23
CA LYS A 92 20.25 8.10 -2.28
C LYS A 92 19.63 9.49 -2.52
N GLN A 93 18.49 9.78 -1.89
CA GLN A 93 17.88 11.11 -1.88
C GLN A 93 18.64 12.02 -0.91
#